data_AF-A0A4R5U9P6-F1
#
_entry.id   AF-A0A4R5U9P6-F1
#
_cell.length_a   1.000
_cell.length_b   1.000
_cell.length_c   1.000
_cell.angle_alpha   90.00
_cell.angle_beta   90.00
_cell.angle_gamma   90.00
#
_symmetry.space_group_name_H-M   'P 1'
#
loop_
_entity.id
_entity.type
_entity.pdbx_description
1 polymer ?
#
loop_
_entity_poly.entity_id
_entity_poly.type
_entity_poly.pdbx_seq_one_letter_code
_entity_poly.pdbx_strand_id
1 'polypeptide(L)'
;MYALVLLASSIAAPGGADAPKVCLRTIITESGRTRDTQIVEGSGSRRDDRGAKRYIEVLDFARMPLGVTLGQSGHLIVEVLGPDSWRIDVTGGELHESCAAARDA
;
A
#
# COMPACT_ATOMS: atom_id res chain seq x y z
N MET A 1 36.32 8.31 42.92
CA MET A 1 35.07 7.66 42.48
C MET A 1 34.77 8.13 41.07
N TYR A 2 34.91 7.26 40.08
CA TYR A 2 34.59 7.59 38.68
C TYR A 2 33.15 7.14 38.40
N ALA A 3 32.25 8.10 38.25
CA ALA A 3 30.88 7.84 37.83
C ALA A 3 30.81 7.82 36.30
N LEU A 4 30.73 6.63 35.73
CA LEU A 4 30.47 6.40 34.31
C LEU A 4 28.96 6.62 34.07
N VAL A 5 28.61 7.78 33.54
CA VAL A 5 27.24 8.06 33.07
C VAL A 5 27.09 7.39 31.70
N LEU A 6 26.47 6.21 31.68
CA LEU A 6 26.00 5.58 30.45
C LEU A 6 24.81 6.40 29.93
N LEU A 7 25.09 7.30 28.99
CA LEU A 7 24.08 7.88 28.11
C LEU A 7 23.54 6.74 27.24
N ALA A 8 22.45 6.11 27.70
CA ALA A 8 21.62 5.29 26.86
C ALA A 8 21.05 6.20 25.77
N SER A 9 21.67 6.17 24.58
CA SER A 9 21.07 6.69 23.37
C SER A 9 19.83 5.85 23.10
N SER A 10 18.70 6.30 23.63
CA SER A 10 17.40 5.84 23.18
C SER A 10 17.34 6.13 21.69
N ILE A 11 17.54 5.08 20.87
CA ILE A 11 17.14 5.11 19.47
C ILE A 11 15.62 5.21 19.55
N ALA A 12 15.11 6.44 19.60
CA ALA A 12 13.71 6.69 19.41
C ALA A 12 13.41 6.20 17.99
N ALA A 13 12.81 5.01 17.88
CA ALA A 13 12.10 4.65 16.67
C ALA A 13 11.20 5.86 16.36
N PRO A 14 11.29 6.43 15.15
CA PRO A 14 10.48 7.59 14.81
C PRO A 14 9.03 7.23 15.13
N GLY A 15 8.42 8.02 16.02
CA GLY A 15 7.06 7.80 16.49
C GLY A 15 6.14 7.56 15.30
N GLY A 16 5.34 6.50 15.41
CA GLY A 16 4.51 5.95 14.34
C GLY A 16 3.53 6.97 13.78
N ALA A 17 3.98 7.76 12.81
CA ALA A 17 3.09 8.25 11.80
C ALA A 17 2.66 7.03 10.97
N ASP A 18 1.35 6.87 10.77
CA ASP A 18 0.84 5.86 9.85
C ASP A 18 1.59 5.99 8.52
N ALA A 19 2.01 4.85 7.96
CA ALA A 19 2.68 4.81 6.67
C ALA A 19 1.82 5.58 5.65
N PRO A 20 2.40 6.44 4.79
CA PRO A 20 1.63 7.16 3.79
C PRO A 20 0.83 6.20 2.92
N LYS A 21 -0.45 6.52 2.70
CA LYS A 21 -1.41 5.67 1.97
C LYS A 21 -1.81 6.34 0.65
N VAL A 22 -1.90 5.53 -0.40
CA VAL A 22 -2.39 5.92 -1.72
C VAL A 22 -3.63 5.09 -2.03
N CYS A 23 -4.75 5.73 -2.33
CA CYS A 23 -5.93 5.04 -2.82
C CYS A 23 -5.90 4.97 -4.34
N LEU A 24 -5.99 3.76 -4.87
CA LEU A 24 -6.05 3.50 -6.30
C LEU A 24 -7.41 2.90 -6.66
N ARG A 25 -7.99 3.36 -7.78
CA ARG A 25 -9.08 2.66 -8.45
C ARG A 25 -8.52 1.88 -9.63
N THR A 26 -8.90 0.61 -9.78
CA THR A 26 -8.41 -0.25 -10.86
C THR A 26 -9.43 -1.32 -11.25
N ILE A 27 -9.15 -2.02 -12.35
CA ILE A 27 -9.82 -3.24 -12.76
C ILE A 27 -8.81 -4.37 -12.68
N ILE A 28 -9.07 -5.40 -11.87
CA ILE A 28 -8.33 -6.67 -11.95
C ILE A 28 -9.05 -7.53 -12.98
N THR A 29 -8.42 -7.72 -14.13
CA THR A 29 -8.98 -8.52 -15.24
C THR A 29 -9.00 -10.02 -14.92
N GLU A 30 -9.70 -10.80 -15.74
CA GLU A 30 -9.70 -12.28 -15.66
C GLU A 30 -8.29 -12.89 -15.78
N SER A 31 -7.34 -12.17 -16.37
CA SER A 31 -5.94 -12.60 -16.47
C SER A 31 -5.11 -12.39 -15.20
N GLY A 32 -5.65 -11.73 -14.18
CA GLY A 32 -4.89 -11.30 -13.00
C GLY A 32 -4.13 -9.98 -13.18
N ARG A 33 -4.14 -9.38 -14.38
CA ARG A 33 -3.51 -8.08 -14.64
C ARG A 33 -4.45 -6.93 -14.29
N THR A 34 -3.88 -5.81 -13.86
CA THR A 34 -4.62 -4.57 -13.64
C THR A 34 -4.79 -3.77 -14.93
N ARG A 35 -5.88 -3.01 -15.02
CA ARG A 35 -6.21 -2.09 -16.13
C ARG A 35 -6.87 -0.82 -15.59
N ASP A 36 -6.73 0.28 -16.34
CA ASP A 36 -7.38 1.57 -16.08
C ASP A 36 -7.11 2.10 -14.67
N THR A 37 -5.90 1.85 -14.18
CA THR A 37 -5.46 2.25 -12.84
C THR A 37 -5.35 3.77 -12.70
N GLN A 38 -6.06 4.32 -11.72
CA GLN A 38 -6.11 5.75 -11.41
C GLN A 38 -5.79 5.99 -9.94
N ILE A 39 -5.04 7.05 -9.66
CA ILE A 39 -4.84 7.55 -8.29
C ILE A 39 -6.06 8.41 -7.95
N VAL A 40 -6.86 7.96 -7.00
CA VAL A 40 -8.06 8.69 -6.55
C VAL A 40 -7.67 9.63 -5.42
N GLU A 41 -6.86 9.15 -4.48
CA GLU A 41 -6.35 9.94 -3.36
C GLU A 41 -4.85 9.65 -3.18
N GLY A 42 -4.04 10.71 -3.18
CA GLY A 42 -2.58 10.62 -3.08
C GLY A 42 -2.07 10.71 -1.65
N SER A 43 -0.84 10.23 -1.45
CA SER A 43 -0.08 10.31 -0.21
C SER A 43 0.44 11.71 0.14
N GLY A 44 0.32 12.67 -0.79
CA GLY A 44 0.97 13.98 -0.73
C GLY A 44 2.34 14.02 -1.42
N SER A 45 2.83 12.88 -1.93
CA SER A 45 4.10 12.76 -2.64
C SER A 45 3.92 12.19 -4.05
N ARG A 46 4.19 12.99 -5.08
CA ARG A 46 4.09 12.56 -6.49
C ARG A 46 5.03 11.40 -6.84
N ARG A 47 6.14 11.24 -6.12
CA ARG A 47 7.03 10.10 -6.30
C ARG A 47 6.35 8.83 -5.82
N ASP A 48 5.84 8.87 -4.60
CA ASP A 48 5.27 7.71 -3.94
C ASP A 48 3.94 7.30 -4.59
N ASP A 49 3.11 8.26 -5.01
CA ASP A 49 1.86 8.02 -5.73
C ASP A 49 2.10 7.28 -7.06
N ARG A 50 3.12 7.71 -7.82
CA ARG A 50 3.49 7.05 -9.09
C ARG A 50 4.09 5.66 -8.84
N GLY A 51 4.89 5.52 -7.79
CA GLY A 51 5.46 4.25 -7.39
C GLY A 51 4.40 3.24 -6.97
N ALA A 52 3.43 3.66 -6.15
CA ALA A 52 2.30 2.86 -5.73
C ALA A 52 1.45 2.40 -6.92
N LYS A 53 1.16 3.31 -7.86
CA LYS A 53 0.49 2.95 -9.11
C LYS A 53 1.28 1.91 -9.91
N ARG A 54 2.58 2.14 -10.10
CA ARG A 54 3.44 1.21 -10.86
C ARG A 54 3.55 -0.15 -10.19
N TYR A 55 3.60 -0.18 -8.86
CA TYR A 55 3.64 -1.38 -8.06
C TYR A 55 2.46 -2.29 -8.40
N ILE A 56 1.22 -1.80 -8.36
CA ILE A 56 0.06 -2.66 -8.70
C ILE A 56 -0.06 -2.99 -10.19
N GLU A 57 0.52 -2.18 -11.07
CA GLU A 57 0.55 -2.43 -12.52
C GLU A 57 1.46 -3.59 -12.90
N VAL A 58 2.50 -3.88 -12.11
CA VAL A 58 3.42 -4.99 -12.39
C VAL A 58 2.96 -6.32 -11.79
N LEU A 59 2.11 -6.30 -10.77
CA LEU A 59 1.59 -7.49 -10.10
C LEU A 59 0.73 -8.36 -11.04
N ASP A 60 0.78 -9.66 -10.79
CA ASP A 60 -0.10 -10.67 -11.37
C ASP A 60 -0.95 -11.28 -10.24
N PHE A 61 -2.18 -10.77 -10.10
CA PHE A 61 -3.11 -11.17 -9.04
C PHE A 61 -3.56 -12.63 -9.18
N ALA A 62 -3.48 -13.23 -10.37
CA ALA A 62 -3.81 -14.65 -10.56
C ALA A 62 -2.77 -15.59 -9.93
N ARG A 63 -1.58 -15.07 -9.59
CA ARG A 63 -0.50 -15.83 -8.93
C ARG A 63 -0.36 -15.51 -7.45
N MET A 64 -1.24 -14.67 -6.88
CA MET A 64 -1.17 -14.33 -5.47
C MET A 64 -1.73 -15.47 -4.61
N PRO A 65 -1.04 -15.84 -3.52
CA PRO A 65 -1.43 -16.98 -2.69
C PRO A 65 -2.74 -16.77 -1.93
N LEU A 66 -3.16 -15.52 -1.73
CA LEU A 66 -4.36 -15.17 -0.97
C LEU A 66 -5.63 -15.13 -1.83
N GLY A 67 -5.55 -15.39 -3.14
CA GLY A 67 -6.71 -15.54 -4.01
C GLY A 67 -7.54 -14.26 -4.14
N VAL A 68 -7.10 -13.33 -4.99
CA VAL A 68 -7.90 -12.15 -5.32
C VAL A 68 -8.94 -12.51 -6.37
N THR A 69 -10.19 -12.11 -6.17
CA THR A 69 -11.27 -12.30 -7.14
C THR A 69 -10.87 -11.64 -8.46
N LEU A 70 -10.97 -12.36 -9.56
CA LEU A 70 -10.62 -11.85 -10.89
C LEU A 70 -11.86 -11.29 -11.59
N GLY A 71 -11.67 -10.37 -12.52
CA GLY A 71 -12.76 -9.73 -13.26
C GLY A 71 -13.52 -8.66 -12.48
N GLN A 72 -12.92 -8.09 -11.42
CA GLN A 72 -13.55 -7.08 -10.58
C GLN A 72 -12.97 -5.67 -10.79
N SER A 73 -13.75 -4.65 -10.44
CA SER A 73 -13.33 -3.26 -10.41
C SER A 73 -13.61 -2.66 -9.04
N GLY A 74 -12.70 -1.83 -8.54
CA GLY A 74 -12.86 -1.19 -7.25
C GLY A 74 -11.62 -0.44 -6.80
N HIS A 75 -11.52 -0.24 -5.50
CA HIS A 75 -10.50 0.54 -4.82
C HIS A 75 -9.63 -0.35 -3.93
N LEU A 76 -8.36 0.03 -3.82
CA LEU A 76 -7.42 -0.58 -2.88
C LEU A 76 -6.51 0.49 -2.28
N ILE A 77 -5.99 0.21 -1.09
CA ILE A 77 -4.97 1.04 -0.44
C ILE A 77 -3.60 0.43 -0.65
N VAL A 78 -2.69 1.24 -1.18
CA VAL A 78 -1.26 0.96 -1.19
C VAL A 78 -0.60 1.76 -0.08
N GLU A 79 0.11 1.07 0.81
CA GLU A 79 0.94 1.70 1.82
C GLU A 79 2.37 1.86 1.30
N VAL A 80 2.98 3.00 1.60
CA VAL A 80 4.37 3.33 1.27
C VAL A 80 5.22 3.02 2.50
N LEU A 81 5.99 1.94 2.45
CA LEU A 81 6.81 1.49 3.58
C LEU A 81 8.18 2.19 3.63
N GLY A 82 8.61 2.75 2.50
CA GLY A 82 9.89 3.44 2.38
C GLY A 82 10.20 3.76 0.92
N PRO A 83 11.42 4.25 0.64
CA PRO A 83 11.88 4.48 -0.72
C PRO A 83 11.77 3.19 -1.53
N ASP A 84 10.95 3.25 -2.57
CA ASP A 84 10.76 2.16 -3.52
C ASP A 84 10.18 0.85 -2.92
N SER A 85 9.48 0.96 -1.78
CA SER A 85 8.85 -0.18 -1.10
C SER A 85 7.38 0.10 -0.80
N TRP A 86 6.50 -0.81 -1.23
CA TRP A 86 5.04 -0.70 -1.09
C TRP A 86 4.43 -1.99 -0.58
N ARG A 87 3.26 -1.86 0.06
CA ARG A 87 2.45 -2.97 0.53
C ARG A 87 1.00 -2.75 0.11
N ILE A 88 0.33 -3.84 -0.24
CA ILE A 88 -1.13 -3.89 -0.34
C ILE A 88 -1.61 -5.00 0.57
N ASP A 89 -2.76 -4.78 1.21
CA ASP A 89 -3.51 -5.86 1.82
C ASP A 89 -4.62 -6.28 0.86
N VAL A 90 -4.69 -7.57 0.58
CA VAL A 90 -5.71 -8.18 -0.28
C VAL A 90 -6.26 -9.46 0.38
N THR A 91 -6.14 -9.58 1.70
CA THR A 91 -6.53 -10.78 2.46
C THR A 91 -8.02 -11.08 2.36
N GLY A 92 -8.86 -10.07 2.06
CA GLY A 92 -10.28 -10.23 1.76
C GLY A 92 -10.61 -10.63 0.31
N GLY A 93 -9.62 -10.67 -0.58
CA GLY A 93 -9.78 -11.07 -1.99
C GLY A 93 -10.58 -10.09 -2.88
N GLU A 94 -11.22 -9.08 -2.29
CA GLU A 94 -12.11 -8.14 -2.99
C GLU A 94 -11.50 -6.74 -3.06
N LEU A 95 -11.78 -6.04 -4.15
CA LEU A 95 -11.59 -4.60 -4.23
C LEU A 95 -12.80 -3.90 -3.61
N HIS A 96 -12.56 -2.76 -2.98
CA HIS A 96 -13.61 -2.06 -2.23
C HIS A 96 -14.38 -1.05 -3.10
N GLU A 97 -15.62 -0.76 -2.72
CA GLU A 97 -16.49 0.17 -3.46
C GLU A 97 -15.99 1.63 -3.44
N SER A 98 -15.20 2.00 -2.42
CA SER A 98 -14.69 3.36 -2.23
C SER A 98 -13.35 3.37 -1.51
N CYS A 99 -12.64 4.51 -1.57
CA CYS A 99 -11.42 4.72 -0.79
C CYS A 99 -11.65 4.72 0.73
N ALA A 100 -12.85 5.12 1.18
CA ALA A 100 -13.21 5.05 2.60
C ALA A 100 -13.33 3.58 3.05
N ALA A 101 -14.11 2.78 2.32
CA ALA A 101 -14.25 1.35 2.59
C ALA A 101 -12.91 0.61 2.54
N ALA A 102 -12.02 0.98 1.62
CA ALA A 102 -10.69 0.38 1.51
C ALA A 102 -9.74 0.74 2.68
N ARG A 103 -10.00 1.83 3.41
CA ARG A 103 -9.19 2.23 4.59
C ARG A 103 -9.62 1.53 5.86
N ASP A 104 -10.91 1.20 5.95
CA ASP A 104 -11.55 0.62 7.11
C ASP A 104 -11.51 -0.92 7.11
N ALA A 105 -10.99 -1.53 6.04
CA ALA A 105 -10.89 -2.96 5.81
C ALA A 105 -9.71 -3.63 6.53
#